data_AF-A0A1G6VNE2-F1
#
_entry.id   AF-A0A1G6VNE2-F1
#
_cell.length_a   1.000
_cell.length_b   1.000
_cell.length_c   1.000
_cell.angle_alpha   90.00
_cell.angle_beta   90.00
_cell.angle_gamma   90.00
#
_symmetry.space_group_name_H-M   'P 1'
#
loop_
_entity.id
_entity.type
_entity.pdbx_description
1 polymer ?
#
loop_
_entity_poly.entity_id
_entity_poly.type
_entity_poly.pdbx_seq_one_letter_code
_entity_poly.pdbx_strand_id
1 'polypeptide(L)'
;MSSNTAPVYLFGSYARDLYRENNLQILALPDGLTRQYRYNKEWVPDSIWIEPESIQDSEAIVVSTFKNEEDEDYFDFHPIRKGKILSAEQQNGMLIIIFELLPEWADYSDEEYHENIKKLDYRPIDRENGYFISQDTSGKIAPTEIKWSGVEKWSKIIEKISSKEETNEVFFYRVNGIKQGEDTINLSGERGNKRFNLLSGGNYSLEVIFRRGEMDKRTEVNAAGSHFRIQSRDGNFTIYPQETRLGFRSDRKLYDLTCDKVMSNKKDEIQMDINGIDGIHGASIKLPIVVNKRYRIHMMYIVLFFGIFLATGLGQYWMTGDLGTLLPTSLGSVIVTILLWYIASYKR
;
A
#
# COMPACT_ATOMS: atom_id res chain seq x y z
N MET A 1 -11.39 -8.96 -21.42
CA MET A 1 -10.89 -8.17 -22.57
C MET A 1 -10.28 -6.91 -21.98
N SER A 2 -8.95 -6.89 -21.79
CA SER A 2 -8.25 -5.65 -21.44
C SER A 2 -8.16 -4.82 -22.72
N SER A 3 -8.89 -3.71 -22.78
CA SER A 3 -8.53 -2.65 -23.72
C SER A 3 -7.10 -2.26 -23.40
N ASN A 4 -6.17 -2.56 -24.30
CA ASN A 4 -4.75 -2.30 -24.09
C ASN A 4 -4.54 -0.79 -24.30
N THR A 5 -4.91 0.01 -23.30
CA THR A 5 -4.71 1.45 -23.33
C THR A 5 -3.24 1.77 -23.15
N ALA A 6 -2.76 2.77 -23.87
CA ALA A 6 -1.38 3.23 -23.82
C ALA A 6 -0.95 3.55 -22.37
N PRO A 7 0.30 3.21 -21.98
CA PRO A 7 0.79 3.54 -20.65
C PRO A 7 0.89 5.05 -20.45
N VAL A 8 0.64 5.48 -19.21
CA VAL A 8 0.64 6.87 -18.79
C VAL A 8 1.77 7.10 -17.81
N TYR A 9 2.66 8.03 -18.12
CA TYR A 9 3.82 8.40 -17.32
C TYR A 9 3.44 9.51 -16.36
N LEU A 10 3.64 9.27 -15.06
CA LEU A 10 3.35 10.20 -13.97
C LEU A 10 4.68 10.70 -13.41
N PHE A 11 5.13 11.88 -13.85
CA PHE A 11 6.43 12.44 -13.48
C PHE A 11 6.34 13.22 -12.16
N GLY A 12 7.20 12.90 -11.20
CA GLY A 12 7.36 13.64 -9.95
C GLY A 12 8.80 14.12 -9.77
N SER A 13 9.00 15.43 -9.63
CA SER A 13 10.33 16.02 -9.40
C SER A 13 10.87 15.77 -7.99
N TYR A 14 12.18 15.56 -7.85
CA TYR A 14 12.86 15.52 -6.54
C TYR A 14 13.28 16.90 -6.02
N ALA A 15 13.13 17.96 -6.83
CA ALA A 15 13.62 19.30 -6.50
C ALA A 15 12.80 20.03 -5.42
N ARG A 16 11.52 19.66 -5.21
CA ARG A 16 10.67 20.25 -4.16
C ARG A 16 10.32 19.22 -3.10
N ASP A 17 10.35 19.64 -1.84
CA ASP A 17 10.13 18.76 -0.68
C ASP A 17 8.84 17.94 -0.77
N LEU A 18 7.73 18.56 -1.16
CA LEU A 18 6.44 17.88 -1.32
C LEU A 18 6.49 16.77 -2.39
N TYR A 19 7.24 16.99 -3.46
CA TYR A 19 7.32 16.08 -4.59
C TYR A 19 8.31 14.95 -4.31
N ARG A 20 9.45 15.29 -3.70
CA ARG A 20 10.38 14.33 -3.10
C ARG A 20 9.64 13.40 -2.14
N GLU A 21 8.88 13.93 -1.19
CA GLU A 21 8.11 13.13 -0.24
C GLU A 21 7.12 12.19 -0.93
N ASN A 22 6.39 12.66 -1.95
CA ASN A 22 5.50 11.79 -2.70
C ASN A 22 6.23 10.66 -3.44
N ASN A 23 7.40 10.93 -4.04
CA ASN A 23 8.21 9.89 -4.67
C ASN A 23 8.72 8.86 -3.65
N LEU A 24 9.17 9.33 -2.47
CA LEU A 24 9.60 8.46 -1.38
C LEU A 24 8.45 7.59 -0.86
N GLN A 25 7.24 8.17 -0.72
CA GLN A 25 6.05 7.40 -0.35
C GLN A 25 5.71 6.33 -1.38
N ILE A 26 5.84 6.60 -2.69
CA ILE A 26 5.61 5.61 -3.75
C ILE A 26 6.58 4.43 -3.65
N LEU A 27 7.84 4.72 -3.32
CA LEU A 27 8.87 3.69 -3.10
C LEU A 27 8.59 2.87 -1.82
N ALA A 28 7.96 3.47 -0.82
CA ALA A 28 7.77 2.87 0.50
C ALA A 28 6.47 2.07 0.67
N LEU A 29 5.41 2.45 -0.05
CA LEU A 29 4.09 1.85 0.12
C LEU A 29 3.99 0.42 -0.46
N PRO A 30 3.22 -0.48 0.18
CA PRO A 30 2.92 -1.78 -0.37
C PRO A 30 2.06 -1.66 -1.65
N ASP A 31 2.02 -2.74 -2.40
CA ASP A 31 1.10 -2.91 -3.53
C ASP A 31 -0.38 -2.87 -3.08
N GLY A 32 -1.25 -2.54 -4.01
CA GLY A 32 -2.69 -2.41 -3.83
C GLY A 32 -3.16 -1.12 -3.16
N LEU A 33 -2.27 -0.32 -2.55
CA LEU A 33 -2.66 0.99 -2.03
C LEU A 33 -2.84 2.02 -3.14
N THR A 34 -3.71 3.00 -2.88
CA THR A 34 -4.04 4.04 -3.84
C THR A 34 -3.34 5.34 -3.52
N ARG A 35 -2.97 6.07 -4.56
CA ARG A 35 -2.31 7.38 -4.49
C ARG A 35 -3.03 8.37 -5.38
N GLN A 36 -2.93 9.63 -4.97
CA GLN A 36 -3.51 10.75 -5.67
C GLN A 36 -2.40 11.70 -6.08
N TYR A 37 -2.27 11.95 -7.39
CA TYR A 37 -1.47 13.04 -7.93
C TYR A 37 -2.38 14.18 -8.41
N ARG A 38 -1.84 15.40 -8.37
CA ARG A 38 -2.54 16.63 -8.74
C ARG A 38 -1.65 17.41 -9.69
N TYR A 39 -2.22 17.80 -10.82
CA TYR A 39 -1.51 18.49 -11.87
C TYR A 39 -2.19 19.82 -12.18
N ASN A 40 -1.39 20.87 -12.29
CA ASN A 40 -1.83 22.13 -12.90
C ASN A 40 -2.05 21.90 -14.39
N LYS A 41 -2.96 22.67 -14.99
CA LYS A 41 -3.24 22.60 -16.44
C LYS A 41 -1.97 22.72 -17.29
N GLU A 42 -1.04 23.57 -16.88
CA GLU A 42 0.22 23.83 -17.61
C GLU A 42 1.14 22.61 -17.70
N TRP A 43 0.89 21.55 -16.91
CA TRP A 43 1.65 20.30 -16.88
C TRP A 43 0.88 19.09 -17.44
N VAL A 44 -0.23 19.33 -18.13
CA VAL A 44 -1.11 18.29 -18.68
C VAL A 44 -1.31 18.55 -20.18
N PRO A 45 -1.07 17.55 -21.05
CA PRO A 45 -1.42 17.65 -22.46
C PRO A 45 -2.90 17.96 -22.65
N ASP A 46 -3.23 18.79 -23.64
CA ASP A 46 -4.63 19.17 -23.90
C ASP A 46 -5.53 17.96 -24.15
N SER A 47 -5.02 16.86 -24.73
CA SER A 47 -5.78 15.61 -24.92
C SER A 47 -6.26 15.01 -23.60
N ILE A 48 -5.37 14.89 -22.60
CA ILE A 48 -5.71 14.38 -21.26
C ILE A 48 -6.52 15.42 -20.49
N TRP A 49 -6.23 16.71 -20.68
CA TRP A 49 -7.00 17.77 -20.04
C TRP A 49 -8.45 17.73 -20.51
N ILE A 50 -8.72 17.74 -21.81
CA ILE A 50 -10.09 17.82 -22.35
C ILE A 50 -10.91 16.56 -22.02
N GLU A 51 -10.31 15.36 -22.08
CA GLU A 51 -10.97 14.09 -21.77
C GLU A 51 -10.17 13.29 -20.72
N PRO A 52 -10.19 13.66 -19.43
CA PRO A 52 -9.42 12.99 -18.39
C PRO A 52 -9.74 11.50 -18.25
N GLU A 53 -11.00 11.12 -18.42
CA GLU A 53 -11.45 9.73 -18.35
C GLU A 53 -10.83 8.83 -19.43
N SER A 54 -10.27 9.39 -20.51
CA SER A 54 -9.62 8.64 -21.59
C SER A 54 -8.42 7.80 -21.12
N ILE A 55 -7.80 8.19 -20.02
CA ILE A 55 -6.67 7.47 -19.41
C ILE A 55 -7.10 6.52 -18.29
N GLN A 56 -8.39 6.42 -17.98
CA GLN A 56 -8.89 5.48 -16.96
C GLN A 56 -8.55 4.02 -17.32
N ASP A 57 -8.28 3.21 -16.30
CA ASP A 57 -7.85 1.82 -16.39
C ASP A 57 -6.49 1.58 -17.08
N SER A 58 -5.80 2.62 -17.53
CA SER A 58 -4.45 2.53 -18.12
C SER A 58 -3.38 2.16 -17.08
N GLU A 59 -2.32 1.52 -17.56
CA GLU A 59 -1.10 1.32 -16.76
C GLU A 59 -0.45 2.69 -16.49
N ALA A 60 -0.16 2.97 -15.23
CA ALA A 60 0.61 4.14 -14.81
C ALA A 60 2.07 3.73 -14.58
N ILE A 61 3.00 4.53 -15.08
CA ILE A 61 4.43 4.42 -14.80
C ILE A 61 4.83 5.67 -14.03
N VAL A 62 5.09 5.54 -12.73
CA VAL A 62 5.56 6.66 -11.91
C VAL A 62 7.04 6.87 -12.20
N VAL A 63 7.40 8.08 -12.62
CA VAL A 63 8.77 8.45 -12.98
C VAL A 63 9.26 9.55 -12.03
N SER A 64 10.37 9.26 -11.35
CA SER A 64 11.10 10.26 -10.59
C SER A 64 12.02 11.05 -11.50
N THR A 65 12.06 12.37 -11.32
CA THR A 65 12.92 13.26 -12.11
C THR A 65 13.93 13.97 -11.23
N PHE A 66 15.19 13.95 -11.67
CA PHE A 66 16.34 14.54 -10.99
C PHE A 66 17.03 15.52 -11.93
N LYS A 67 17.67 16.56 -11.41
CA LYS A 67 18.47 17.45 -12.25
C LYS A 67 19.67 16.65 -12.79
N ASN A 68 19.97 16.79 -14.08
CA ASN A 68 21.16 16.17 -14.64
C ASN A 68 22.40 17.03 -14.26
N GLU A 69 23.45 16.36 -13.78
CA GLU A 69 24.67 17.03 -13.29
C GLU A 69 25.59 17.51 -14.44
N GLU A 70 25.53 16.85 -15.60
CA GLU A 70 26.36 17.16 -16.77
C GLU A 70 25.70 18.20 -17.69
N ASP A 71 24.37 18.26 -17.70
CA ASP A 71 23.57 19.17 -18.51
C ASP A 71 22.43 19.75 -17.65
N GLU A 72 22.62 20.96 -17.13
CA GLU A 72 21.65 21.60 -16.24
C GLU A 72 20.28 21.83 -16.87
N ASP A 73 20.22 21.84 -18.20
CA ASP A 73 18.99 22.01 -18.98
C ASP A 73 18.25 20.67 -19.18
N TYR A 74 18.82 19.57 -18.64
CA TYR A 74 18.32 18.21 -18.77
C TYR A 74 17.89 17.59 -17.44
N PHE A 75 16.93 16.67 -17.51
CA PHE A 75 16.48 15.87 -16.37
C PHE A 75 16.81 14.40 -16.57
N ASP A 76 17.22 13.74 -15.49
CA ASP A 76 17.33 12.30 -15.44
C ASP A 76 16.00 11.67 -15.04
N PHE A 77 15.53 10.74 -15.86
CA PHE A 77 14.24 10.06 -15.68
C PHE A 77 14.43 8.66 -15.13
N HIS A 78 13.83 8.41 -13.96
CA HIS A 78 13.95 7.17 -13.20
C HIS A 78 12.56 6.59 -12.92
N PRO A 79 12.05 5.64 -13.72
CA PRO A 79 10.79 4.94 -13.45
C PRO A 79 10.84 4.20 -12.11
N ILE A 80 10.03 4.57 -11.13
CA ILE A 80 10.13 4.00 -9.76
C ILE A 80 9.06 2.97 -9.44
N ARG A 81 7.88 3.00 -10.09
CA ARG A 81 6.75 2.13 -9.72
C ARG A 81 5.74 2.01 -10.83
N LYS A 82 5.11 0.86 -10.95
CA LYS A 82 3.92 0.69 -11.80
C LYS A 82 2.65 0.85 -10.98
N GLY A 83 1.60 1.31 -11.65
CA GLY A 83 0.27 1.45 -11.10
C GLY A 83 -0.82 1.22 -12.13
N LYS A 84 -2.06 1.31 -11.68
CA LYS A 84 -3.24 1.31 -12.54
C LYS A 84 -4.08 2.54 -12.24
N ILE A 85 -4.38 3.34 -13.26
CA ILE A 85 -5.25 4.52 -13.11
C ILE A 85 -6.67 4.06 -12.81
N LEU A 86 -7.18 4.42 -11.63
CA LEU A 86 -8.53 4.08 -11.19
C LEU A 86 -9.53 5.15 -11.63
N SER A 87 -9.12 6.42 -11.58
CA SER A 87 -9.90 7.56 -12.04
C SER A 87 -8.98 8.73 -12.40
N ALA A 88 -9.48 9.58 -13.29
CA ALA A 88 -8.87 10.82 -13.72
C ALA A 88 -10.00 11.83 -13.90
N GLU A 89 -9.94 12.96 -13.20
CA GLU A 89 -11.00 13.97 -13.23
C GLU A 89 -10.44 15.37 -13.03
N GLN A 90 -11.12 16.37 -13.58
CA GLN A 90 -10.82 17.77 -13.26
C GLN A 90 -11.59 18.21 -12.03
N GLN A 91 -10.90 18.83 -11.08
CA GLN A 91 -11.51 19.45 -9.92
C GLN A 91 -10.78 20.75 -9.56
N ASN A 92 -11.53 21.85 -9.41
CA ASN A 92 -11.01 23.16 -9.00
C ASN A 92 -9.82 23.65 -9.85
N GLY A 93 -9.85 23.43 -11.16
CA GLY A 93 -8.78 23.86 -12.07
C GLY A 93 -7.51 23.02 -12.00
N MET A 94 -7.56 21.83 -11.41
CA MET A 94 -6.48 20.83 -11.41
C MET A 94 -6.97 19.51 -12.00
N LEU A 95 -6.08 18.78 -12.65
CA LEU A 95 -6.31 17.37 -12.96
C LEU A 95 -5.92 16.52 -11.75
N ILE A 96 -6.85 15.69 -11.30
CA ILE A 96 -6.65 14.73 -10.22
C ILE A 96 -6.58 13.33 -10.81
N ILE A 97 -5.48 12.63 -10.54
CA ILE A 97 -5.28 11.23 -10.93
C ILE A 97 -5.25 10.38 -9.67
N ILE A 98 -6.15 9.39 -9.58
CA ILE A 98 -6.12 8.36 -8.55
C ILE A 98 -5.64 7.07 -9.20
N PHE A 99 -4.57 6.49 -8.67
CA PHE A 99 -4.01 5.25 -9.18
C PHE A 99 -3.69 4.27 -8.06
N GLU A 100 -3.79 2.98 -8.35
CA GLU A 100 -3.43 1.88 -7.46
C GLU A 100 -2.00 1.41 -7.76
N LEU A 101 -1.18 1.17 -6.74
CA LEU A 101 0.16 0.61 -6.91
C LEU A 101 0.09 -0.87 -7.26
N LEU A 102 0.76 -1.27 -8.33
CA LEU A 102 0.79 -2.66 -8.76
C LEU A 102 1.94 -3.44 -8.08
N PRO A 103 1.89 -4.77 -7.99
CA PRO A 103 3.00 -5.57 -7.44
C PRO A 103 4.26 -5.45 -8.31
N GLU A 104 4.11 -5.23 -9.62
CA GLU A 104 5.21 -4.99 -10.54
C GLU A 104 5.94 -3.68 -10.24
N TRP A 105 7.27 -3.74 -10.37
CA TRP A 105 8.14 -2.57 -10.33
C TRP A 105 8.57 -2.22 -11.74
N ALA A 106 8.85 -0.95 -12.01
CA ALA A 106 9.43 -0.55 -13.27
C ALA A 106 10.83 -1.19 -13.41
N ASP A 107 11.17 -1.63 -14.63
CA ASP A 107 12.41 -2.35 -14.88
C ASP A 107 13.51 -1.40 -15.39
N TYR A 108 14.69 -1.51 -14.80
CA TYR A 108 15.86 -0.68 -15.09
C TYR A 108 16.94 -1.39 -15.89
N SER A 109 16.74 -2.68 -16.20
CA SER A 109 17.68 -3.43 -17.03
C SER A 109 17.58 -3.06 -18.52
N ASP A 110 16.59 -2.25 -18.87
CA ASP A 110 16.33 -1.80 -20.23
C ASP A 110 16.83 -0.36 -20.39
N GLU A 111 17.97 -0.15 -21.07
CA GLU A 111 18.43 1.19 -21.50
C GLU A 111 17.36 1.90 -22.35
N GLU A 112 16.44 1.13 -22.95
CA GLU A 112 15.36 1.63 -23.77
C GLU A 112 14.36 2.50 -22.99
N TYR A 113 14.16 2.30 -21.67
CA TYR A 113 13.20 3.11 -20.89
C TYR A 113 13.57 4.59 -20.85
N HIS A 114 14.85 4.89 -20.67
CA HIS A 114 15.33 6.26 -20.62
C HIS A 114 15.11 6.91 -21.99
N GLU A 115 15.61 6.29 -23.05
CA GLU A 115 15.45 6.78 -24.42
C GLU A 115 13.98 6.88 -24.87
N ASN A 116 13.12 6.00 -24.37
CA ASN A 116 11.70 6.02 -24.68
C ASN A 116 10.97 7.17 -23.97
N ILE A 117 11.32 7.48 -22.72
CA ILE A 117 10.80 8.66 -22.02
C ILE A 117 11.25 9.95 -22.74
N LYS A 118 12.47 10.00 -23.28
CA LYS A 118 12.95 11.14 -24.08
C LYS A 118 12.14 11.37 -25.36
N LYS A 119 11.51 10.33 -25.90
CA LYS A 119 10.66 10.40 -27.11
C LYS A 119 9.23 10.86 -26.81
N LEU A 120 8.83 10.97 -25.54
CA LEU A 120 7.50 11.46 -25.20
C LEU A 120 7.36 12.92 -25.61
N ASP A 121 6.27 13.22 -26.32
CA ASP A 121 5.94 14.56 -26.82
C ASP A 121 5.80 15.58 -25.68
N TYR A 122 5.37 15.11 -24.52
CA TYR A 122 5.15 15.92 -23.35
C TYR A 122 5.90 15.33 -22.16
N ARG A 123 6.82 16.11 -21.57
CA ARG A 123 7.66 15.73 -20.43
C ARG A 123 8.16 17.00 -19.74
N PRO A 124 8.74 16.92 -18.53
CA PRO A 124 9.43 18.06 -17.93
C PRO A 124 10.50 18.59 -18.89
N ILE A 125 10.37 19.85 -19.30
CA ILE A 125 11.37 20.60 -20.08
C ILE A 125 11.83 21.74 -19.17
N ASP A 126 13.14 21.93 -19.12
CA ASP A 126 13.88 23.06 -18.55
C ASP A 126 13.24 23.92 -17.44
N ARG A 127 13.90 23.99 -16.28
CA ARG A 127 13.59 24.89 -15.12
C ARG A 127 12.26 24.70 -14.40
N GLU A 128 11.32 23.91 -14.91
CA GLU A 128 10.04 23.68 -14.26
C GLU A 128 10.06 22.52 -13.26
N ASN A 129 10.11 22.87 -11.97
CA ASN A 129 9.92 21.93 -10.87
C ASN A 129 8.42 21.66 -10.67
N GLY A 130 7.91 20.58 -11.25
CA GLY A 130 6.47 20.26 -11.27
C GLY A 130 6.16 18.76 -11.30
N TYR A 131 4.86 18.46 -11.30
CA TYR A 131 4.34 17.14 -11.71
C TYR A 131 3.96 17.22 -13.17
N PHE A 132 4.40 16.30 -14.02
CA PHE A 132 4.01 16.23 -15.43
C PHE A 132 3.30 14.92 -15.74
N ILE A 133 2.37 14.92 -16.68
CA ILE A 133 1.71 13.71 -17.15
C ILE A 133 1.87 13.55 -18.65
N SER A 134 2.14 12.33 -19.10
CA SER A 134 2.30 12.02 -20.52
C SER A 134 1.69 10.67 -20.84
N GLN A 135 1.21 10.49 -22.07
CA GLN A 135 0.68 9.21 -22.54
C GLN A 135 1.51 8.76 -23.76
N ASP A 136 1.95 7.51 -23.75
CA ASP A 136 2.67 6.95 -24.91
C ASP A 136 1.69 6.57 -26.02
N THR A 137 1.36 7.56 -26.87
CA THR A 137 0.53 7.35 -28.05
C THR A 137 1.20 6.50 -29.13
N SER A 138 2.52 6.26 -29.03
CA SER A 138 3.27 5.50 -30.03
C SER A 138 3.06 3.99 -29.89
N GLY A 139 2.64 3.51 -28.72
CA GLY A 139 2.45 2.09 -28.41
C GLY A 139 3.73 1.25 -28.51
N LYS A 140 4.91 1.89 -28.54
CA LYS A 140 6.20 1.24 -28.75
C LYS A 140 6.88 0.83 -27.45
N ILE A 141 6.41 1.33 -26.30
CA ILE A 141 7.02 1.05 -25.02
C ILE A 141 6.29 -0.14 -24.39
N ALA A 142 6.52 -1.33 -24.93
CA ALA A 142 6.00 -2.55 -24.33
C ALA A 142 6.80 -2.85 -23.05
N PRO A 143 6.16 -3.04 -21.89
CA PRO A 143 6.89 -3.43 -20.70
C PRO A 143 7.47 -4.83 -20.86
N THR A 144 8.80 -4.92 -20.84
CA THR A 144 9.52 -6.19 -20.99
C THR A 144 9.25 -7.09 -19.77
N GLU A 145 8.70 -8.29 -19.99
CA GLU A 145 8.51 -9.29 -18.93
C GLU A 145 9.87 -9.82 -18.44
N ILE A 146 10.25 -9.48 -17.21
CA ILE A 146 11.48 -9.98 -16.58
C ILE A 146 11.18 -10.61 -15.22
N LYS A 147 11.71 -11.83 -15.03
CA LYS A 147 11.53 -12.77 -13.91
C LYS A 147 12.29 -12.40 -12.62
N TRP A 148 12.35 -11.13 -12.25
CA TRP A 148 13.03 -10.73 -11.01
C TRP A 148 12.02 -10.60 -9.87
N SER A 149 12.44 -10.90 -8.65
CA SER A 149 11.60 -10.67 -7.48
C SER A 149 11.38 -9.17 -7.27
N GLY A 150 10.22 -8.78 -6.72
CA GLY A 150 9.90 -7.37 -6.50
C GLY A 150 10.89 -6.64 -5.58
N VAL A 151 11.62 -7.35 -4.72
CA VAL A 151 12.64 -6.78 -3.82
C VAL A 151 13.94 -6.45 -4.56
N GLU A 152 14.37 -7.31 -5.49
CA GLU A 152 15.55 -7.08 -6.31
C GLU A 152 15.34 -5.92 -7.28
N LYS A 153 14.14 -5.81 -7.87
CA LYS A 153 13.79 -4.66 -8.71
C LYS A 153 13.85 -3.37 -7.90
N TRP A 154 13.12 -3.29 -6.80
CA TRP A 154 13.15 -2.12 -5.89
C TRP A 154 14.57 -1.75 -5.49
N SER A 155 15.37 -2.74 -5.12
CA SER A 155 16.78 -2.62 -4.77
C SER A 155 17.62 -1.92 -5.85
N LYS A 156 17.49 -2.34 -7.12
CA LYS A 156 18.15 -1.70 -8.27
C LYS A 156 17.72 -0.24 -8.45
N ILE A 157 16.44 0.06 -8.22
CA ILE A 157 15.92 1.43 -8.30
C ILE A 157 16.66 2.30 -7.29
N ILE A 158 16.71 1.84 -6.04
CA ILE A 158 17.37 2.57 -4.95
C ILE A 158 18.85 2.79 -5.26
N GLU A 159 19.58 1.79 -5.76
CA GLU A 159 20.99 1.96 -6.17
C GLU A 159 21.15 3.12 -7.14
N LYS A 160 20.33 3.16 -8.20
CA LYS A 160 20.42 4.18 -9.25
C LYS A 160 20.03 5.57 -8.78
N ILE A 161 18.97 5.70 -7.99
CA ILE A 161 18.54 7.02 -7.54
C ILE A 161 19.41 7.53 -6.40
N SER A 162 20.00 6.63 -5.59
CA SER A 162 20.78 7.02 -4.41
C SER A 162 22.11 7.69 -4.70
N SER A 163 22.57 7.66 -5.95
CA SER A 163 23.75 8.40 -6.40
C SER A 163 23.43 9.85 -6.76
N LYS A 164 22.16 10.27 -6.68
CA LYS A 164 21.73 11.64 -7.02
C LYS A 164 21.86 12.55 -5.81
N GLU A 165 22.33 13.78 -6.03
CA GLU A 165 22.56 14.77 -4.98
C GLU A 165 21.32 14.97 -4.09
N GLU A 166 20.13 15.01 -4.67
CA GLU A 166 18.86 15.20 -3.97
C GLU A 166 18.47 14.04 -3.04
N THR A 167 19.22 12.94 -3.08
CA THR A 167 18.99 11.71 -2.30
C THR A 167 20.14 11.33 -1.37
N ASN A 168 21.23 12.10 -1.34
CA ASN A 168 22.39 11.85 -0.49
C ASN A 168 22.02 11.70 0.99
N GLU A 169 20.93 12.35 1.40
CA GLU A 169 20.42 12.37 2.77
C GLU A 169 19.13 11.56 2.93
N VAL A 170 18.84 10.62 2.02
CA VAL A 170 17.60 9.84 2.06
C VAL A 170 17.81 8.43 2.60
N PHE A 171 16.97 8.07 3.57
CA PHE A 171 16.83 6.71 4.08
C PHE A 171 15.64 6.00 3.43
N PHE A 172 15.92 4.95 2.66
CA PHE A 172 14.90 4.22 1.91
C PHE A 172 14.39 3.00 2.69
N TYR A 173 13.07 2.85 2.71
CA TYR A 173 12.43 1.65 3.19
C TYR A 173 11.21 1.34 2.34
N ARG A 174 10.77 0.08 2.42
CA ARG A 174 9.57 -0.41 1.77
C ARG A 174 8.81 -1.34 2.68
N VAL A 175 7.50 -1.17 2.73
CA VAL A 175 6.58 -2.13 3.33
C VAL A 175 6.21 -3.17 2.28
N ASN A 176 6.43 -4.43 2.60
CA ASN A 176 5.98 -5.54 1.75
C ASN A 176 4.53 -5.94 2.02
N GLY A 177 4.05 -5.73 3.25
CA GLY A 177 2.69 -6.06 3.64
C GLY A 177 2.58 -6.51 5.09
N ILE A 178 1.35 -6.85 5.50
CA ILE A 178 1.05 -7.41 6.81
C ILE A 178 0.84 -8.91 6.67
N LYS A 179 1.41 -9.70 7.57
CA LYS A 179 1.30 -11.17 7.58
C LYS A 179 0.56 -11.67 8.80
N GLN A 180 -0.12 -12.80 8.66
CA GLN A 180 -0.65 -13.60 9.77
C GLN A 180 -0.09 -15.01 9.65
N GLY A 181 0.96 -15.33 10.41
CA GLY A 181 1.72 -16.55 10.18
C GLY A 181 2.47 -16.47 8.84
N GLU A 182 2.24 -17.43 7.95
CA GLU A 182 2.84 -17.46 6.61
C GLU A 182 2.03 -16.68 5.56
N ASP A 183 0.76 -16.39 5.85
CA ASP A 183 -0.16 -15.76 4.91
C ASP A 183 -0.02 -14.24 4.87
N THR A 184 0.07 -13.67 3.67
CA THR A 184 0.00 -12.22 3.46
C THR A 184 -1.46 -11.76 3.49
N ILE A 185 -1.76 -10.77 4.33
CA ILE A 185 -3.05 -10.12 4.41
C ILE A 185 -3.21 -9.16 3.23
N ASN A 186 -4.15 -9.47 2.36
CA ASN A 186 -4.49 -8.62 1.24
C ASN A 186 -5.29 -7.37 1.67
N LEU A 187 -5.04 -6.28 0.97
CA LEU A 187 -5.87 -5.08 1.07
C LEU A 187 -7.28 -5.36 0.53
N SER A 188 -8.29 -4.80 1.17
CA SER A 188 -9.69 -4.90 0.74
C SER A 188 -10.44 -3.59 0.97
N GLY A 189 -11.50 -3.36 0.21
CA GLY A 189 -12.26 -2.11 0.21
C GLY A 189 -12.62 -1.65 -1.21
N GLU A 190 -13.32 -0.52 -1.30
CA GLU A 190 -13.70 0.11 -2.57
C GLU A 190 -12.50 0.79 -3.25
N ARG A 191 -12.62 1.07 -4.56
CA ARG A 191 -11.61 1.81 -5.34
C ARG A 191 -11.27 3.12 -4.61
N GLY A 192 -9.99 3.38 -4.37
CA GLY A 192 -9.51 4.58 -3.67
C GLY A 192 -9.53 4.52 -2.13
N ASN A 193 -10.03 3.44 -1.52
CA ASN A 193 -10.20 3.34 -0.07
C ASN A 193 -9.86 1.93 0.45
N LYS A 194 -8.81 1.33 -0.12
CA LYS A 194 -8.30 0.02 0.25
C LYS A 194 -7.61 0.05 1.62
N ARG A 195 -7.84 -0.98 2.42
CA ARG A 195 -7.35 -1.08 3.81
C ARG A 195 -6.97 -2.51 4.17
N PHE A 196 -6.10 -2.67 5.16
CA PHE A 196 -5.83 -3.97 5.76
C PHE A 196 -6.96 -4.34 6.72
N ASN A 197 -7.59 -5.48 6.51
CA ASN A 197 -8.63 -5.99 7.39
C ASN A 197 -8.04 -7.00 8.37
N LEU A 198 -7.86 -6.57 9.62
CA LEU A 198 -7.30 -7.39 10.70
C LEU A 198 -8.41 -7.82 11.66
N LEU A 199 -8.30 -9.02 12.21
CA LEU A 199 -9.18 -9.54 13.25
C LEU A 199 -8.64 -9.22 14.65
N SER A 200 -9.51 -8.83 15.58
CA SER A 200 -9.14 -8.64 16.99
C SER A 200 -8.58 -9.91 17.63
N GLY A 201 -7.56 -9.75 18.47
CA GLY A 201 -6.85 -10.86 19.11
C GLY A 201 -6.06 -11.74 18.13
N GLY A 202 -5.80 -11.25 16.91
CA GLY A 202 -4.84 -11.85 16.00
C GLY A 202 -3.43 -11.30 16.26
N ASN A 203 -2.44 -12.14 15.98
CA ASN A 203 -1.04 -11.75 15.93
C ASN A 203 -0.65 -11.55 14.47
N TYR A 204 -0.15 -10.37 14.13
CA TYR A 204 0.27 -10.05 12.78
C TYR A 204 1.71 -9.57 12.79
N SER A 205 2.38 -9.67 11.66
CA SER A 205 3.73 -9.12 11.49
C SER A 205 3.77 -8.22 10.26
N LEU A 206 4.18 -6.96 10.43
CA LEU A 206 4.47 -6.05 9.33
C LEU A 206 5.89 -6.30 8.84
N GLU A 207 6.04 -6.57 7.55
CA GLU A 207 7.35 -6.75 6.94
C GLU A 207 7.83 -5.45 6.29
N VAL A 208 8.99 -4.97 6.75
CA VAL A 208 9.65 -3.78 6.22
C VAL A 208 11.06 -4.14 5.76
N ILE A 209 11.39 -3.72 4.55
CA ILE A 209 12.72 -3.85 3.96
C ILE A 209 13.38 -2.47 3.98
N PHE A 210 14.62 -2.45 4.47
CA PHE A 210 15.42 -1.25 4.57
C PHE A 210 16.57 -1.33 3.58
N ARG A 211 16.83 -0.21 2.91
CA ARG A 211 17.97 -0.08 2.03
C ARG A 211 18.60 1.29 2.20
N ARG A 212 19.94 1.27 2.21
CA ARG A 212 20.71 2.49 2.26
C ARG A 212 21.02 2.97 0.84
N GLY A 213 20.93 4.28 0.65
CA GLY A 213 21.61 4.94 -0.45
C GLY A 213 23.10 5.13 -0.21
N GLU A 214 23.81 5.68 -1.18
CA GLU A 214 25.16 6.18 -0.97
C GLU A 214 25.11 7.35 0.02
N MET A 215 25.79 7.20 1.17
CA MET A 215 25.87 8.18 2.25
C MET A 215 27.30 8.19 2.76
N ASP A 216 27.82 9.34 3.19
CA ASP A 216 29.11 9.40 3.89
C ASP A 216 29.04 8.62 5.23
N LYS A 217 30.16 7.96 5.58
CA LYS A 217 30.34 7.06 6.73
C LYS A 217 29.91 7.63 8.08
N ARG A 218 29.95 8.95 8.22
CA ARG A 218 29.60 9.65 9.45
C ARG A 218 28.09 9.73 9.67
N THR A 219 27.33 9.96 8.60
CA THR A 219 25.85 9.97 8.61
C THR A 219 25.29 8.57 8.84
N GLU A 220 26.02 7.53 8.42
CA GLU A 220 25.65 6.12 8.61
C GLU A 220 25.42 5.73 10.07
N VAL A 221 26.33 6.16 10.97
CA VAL A 221 26.28 5.79 12.39
C VAL A 221 25.06 6.43 13.08
N ASN A 222 24.67 7.63 12.65
CA ASN A 222 23.51 8.34 13.19
C ASN A 222 22.18 7.73 12.68
N ALA A 223 22.12 7.33 11.40
CA ALA A 223 20.95 6.64 10.82
C ALA A 223 20.67 5.26 11.44
N ALA A 224 21.73 4.55 11.86
CA ALA A 224 21.67 3.18 12.41
C ALA A 224 20.88 3.04 13.72
N GLY A 225 20.85 4.11 14.51
CA GLY A 225 20.74 4.00 15.96
C GLY A 225 19.33 3.85 16.53
N SER A 226 18.31 4.54 15.98
CA SER A 226 17.09 4.78 16.78
C SER A 226 15.90 5.47 16.08
N HIS A 227 15.93 5.73 14.77
CA HIS A 227 15.11 6.83 14.22
C HIS A 227 13.97 6.44 13.29
N PHE A 228 13.89 5.16 12.89
CA PHE A 228 12.68 4.66 12.25
C PHE A 228 11.62 4.40 13.32
N ARG A 229 10.55 5.19 13.27
CA ARG A 229 9.42 5.06 14.20
C ARG A 229 8.26 4.40 13.48
N ILE A 230 7.64 3.47 14.18
CA ILE A 230 6.39 2.85 13.76
C ILE A 230 5.39 2.93 14.92
N GLN A 231 4.21 3.49 14.66
CA GLN A 231 3.20 3.68 15.69
C GLN A 231 1.78 3.56 15.15
N SER A 232 0.86 3.13 16.01
CA SER A 232 -0.57 3.20 15.77
C SER A 232 -1.06 4.60 16.11
N ARG A 233 -1.78 5.25 15.19
CA ARG A 233 -2.31 6.61 15.37
C ARG A 233 -3.27 6.70 16.55
N ASP A 234 -4.19 5.73 16.66
CA ASP A 234 -5.22 5.71 17.70
C ASP A 234 -4.83 4.84 18.91
N GLY A 235 -3.64 4.23 18.90
CA GLY A 235 -3.18 3.31 19.94
C GLY A 235 -4.00 2.01 20.01
N ASN A 236 -4.61 1.59 18.90
CA ASN A 236 -5.37 0.34 18.82
C ASN A 236 -4.47 -0.88 18.60
N PHE A 237 -3.24 -0.67 18.14
CA PHE A 237 -2.21 -1.70 18.03
C PHE A 237 -1.00 -1.36 18.87
N THR A 238 -0.49 -2.36 19.57
CA THR A 238 0.87 -2.33 20.10
C THR A 238 1.81 -2.87 19.04
N ILE A 239 2.85 -2.11 18.69
CA ILE A 239 3.81 -2.45 17.65
C ILE A 239 5.18 -2.68 18.28
N TYR A 240 5.81 -3.83 18.02
CA TYR A 240 7.12 -4.18 18.54
C TYR A 240 8.10 -4.63 17.44
N PRO A 241 9.38 -4.23 17.50
CA PRO A 241 9.91 -3.21 18.41
C PRO A 241 9.44 -1.81 17.98
N GLN A 242 9.22 -0.91 18.94
CA GLN A 242 8.84 0.47 18.63
C GLN A 242 9.97 1.26 17.96
N GLU A 243 11.21 0.88 18.25
CA GLU A 243 12.42 1.45 17.66
C GLU A 243 13.24 0.32 17.04
N THR A 244 13.72 0.56 15.83
CA THR A 244 14.54 -0.41 15.12
C THR A 244 15.97 0.06 15.01
N ARG A 245 16.87 -0.74 15.57
CA ARG A 245 18.31 -0.63 15.31
C ARG A 245 18.62 -1.35 14.02
N LEU A 246 19.24 -0.64 13.09
CA LEU A 246 19.55 -1.17 11.77
C LEU A 246 21.04 -1.49 11.71
N GLY A 247 21.36 -2.76 11.51
CA GLY A 247 22.72 -3.21 11.21
C GLY A 247 22.89 -3.24 9.69
N PHE A 248 23.66 -2.32 9.12
CA PHE A 248 23.63 -2.02 7.67
C PHE A 248 24.06 -3.18 6.76
N ARG A 249 23.29 -3.39 5.67
CA ARG A 249 23.68 -3.42 4.23
C ARG A 249 22.40 -3.57 3.39
N SER A 250 21.46 -4.35 3.90
CA SER A 250 20.03 -4.42 3.54
C SER A 250 19.38 -5.23 4.65
N ASP A 251 18.38 -4.70 5.34
CA ASP A 251 17.80 -5.38 6.50
C ASP A 251 16.32 -5.62 6.25
N ARG A 252 15.87 -6.83 6.54
CA ARG A 252 14.45 -7.18 6.54
C ARG A 252 14.04 -7.30 7.99
N LYS A 253 13.10 -6.45 8.42
CA LYS A 253 12.54 -6.53 9.77
C LYS A 253 11.08 -6.93 9.72
N LEU A 254 10.69 -7.65 10.76
CA LEU A 254 9.32 -7.98 11.06
C LEU A 254 8.95 -7.21 12.33
N TYR A 255 7.82 -6.50 12.28
CA TYR A 255 7.25 -5.81 13.42
C TYR A 255 5.98 -6.52 13.84
N ASP A 256 5.94 -6.99 15.07
CA ASP A 256 4.76 -7.63 15.60
C ASP A 256 3.68 -6.59 15.89
N LEU A 257 2.53 -6.74 15.26
CA LEU A 257 1.33 -5.95 15.45
C LEU A 257 0.37 -6.78 16.32
N THR A 258 0.18 -6.35 17.56
CA THR A 258 -0.73 -7.02 18.50
C THR A 258 -1.93 -6.13 18.79
N CYS A 259 -3.11 -6.72 18.70
CA CYS A 259 -4.38 -6.06 18.98
C CYS A 259 -5.00 -6.68 20.25
N ASP A 260 -4.60 -6.17 21.41
CA ASP A 260 -4.98 -6.72 22.73
C ASP A 260 -6.45 -6.45 23.10
N LYS A 261 -7.08 -5.48 22.42
CA LYS A 261 -8.48 -5.08 22.66
C LYS A 261 -9.42 -5.76 21.68
N VAL A 262 -10.54 -6.28 22.20
CA VAL A 262 -11.64 -6.75 21.35
C VAL A 262 -12.34 -5.53 20.75
N MET A 263 -12.21 -5.34 19.45
CA MET A 263 -12.75 -4.20 18.71
C MET A 263 -13.58 -4.68 17.53
N SER A 264 -14.49 -3.84 17.04
CA SER A 264 -15.34 -4.17 15.89
C SER A 264 -15.46 -2.97 14.98
N ASN A 265 -15.12 -3.15 13.71
CA ASN A 265 -15.16 -2.11 12.67
C ASN A 265 -14.43 -0.82 13.09
N LYS A 266 -13.32 -0.98 13.83
CA LYS A 266 -12.53 0.16 14.30
C LYS A 266 -11.47 0.48 13.26
N LYS A 267 -11.51 1.70 12.71
CA LYS A 267 -10.47 2.20 11.80
C LYS A 267 -9.27 2.66 12.63
N ASP A 268 -8.07 2.43 12.09
CA ASP A 268 -6.80 2.91 12.63
C ASP A 268 -5.80 3.14 11.47
N GLU A 269 -4.66 3.75 11.77
CA GLU A 269 -3.57 3.98 10.83
C GLU A 269 -2.24 3.60 11.48
N ILE A 270 -1.44 2.77 10.82
CA ILE A 270 -0.02 2.62 11.17
C ILE A 270 0.75 3.72 10.48
N GLN A 271 1.42 4.56 11.27
CA GLN A 271 2.29 5.62 10.80
C GLN A 271 3.73 5.16 10.88
N MET A 272 4.47 5.35 9.80
CA MET A 272 5.91 5.11 9.73
C MET A 272 6.60 6.37 9.24
N ASP A 273 7.64 6.79 9.94
CA ASP A 273 8.45 7.94 9.59
C ASP A 273 9.89 7.77 10.10
N ILE A 274 10.78 8.62 9.59
CA ILE A 274 12.14 8.78 10.11
C ILE A 274 12.16 10.12 10.83
N ASN A 275 12.27 10.08 12.15
CA ASN A 275 12.22 11.26 13.00
C ASN A 275 13.49 11.37 13.86
N GLY A 276 14.00 12.59 13.98
CA GLY A 276 15.01 12.94 14.98
C GLY A 276 16.47 12.80 14.54
N ILE A 277 16.75 12.88 13.24
CA ILE A 277 18.12 13.10 12.75
C ILE A 277 18.11 14.34 11.86
N ASP A 278 18.88 15.35 12.25
CA ASP A 278 19.09 16.52 11.43
C ASP A 278 19.78 16.12 10.12
N GLY A 279 19.20 16.49 8.99
CA GLY A 279 19.74 16.18 7.66
C GLY A 279 19.54 14.73 7.21
N ILE A 280 18.57 13.99 7.74
CA ILE A 280 18.12 12.73 7.10
C ILE A 280 16.62 12.80 6.82
N HIS A 281 16.28 12.51 5.57
CA HIS A 281 14.94 12.45 5.06
C HIS A 281 14.52 11.01 4.77
N GLY A 282 13.22 10.76 4.76
CA GLY A 282 12.67 9.52 4.22
C GLY A 282 11.16 9.58 4.24
N ALA A 283 10.53 8.56 3.64
CA ALA A 283 9.09 8.57 3.47
C ALA A 283 8.35 8.63 4.82
N SER A 284 7.31 9.44 4.91
CA SER A 284 6.28 9.37 5.93
C SER A 284 5.04 8.69 5.34
N ILE A 285 4.81 7.41 5.67
CA ILE A 285 3.66 6.66 5.14
C ILE A 285 2.62 6.38 6.23
N LYS A 286 1.37 6.26 5.79
CA LYS A 286 0.23 5.86 6.62
C LYS A 286 -0.42 4.63 5.99
N LEU A 287 -0.48 3.53 6.74
CA LEU A 287 -1.17 2.32 6.31
C LEU A 287 -2.56 2.29 6.96
N PRO A 288 -3.64 2.35 6.17
CA PRO A 288 -4.99 2.31 6.71
C PRO A 288 -5.36 0.88 7.12
N ILE A 289 -5.87 0.73 8.34
CA ILE A 289 -6.25 -0.54 8.94
C ILE A 289 -7.70 -0.48 9.42
N VAL A 290 -8.41 -1.60 9.30
CA VAL A 290 -9.69 -1.83 9.96
C VAL A 290 -9.57 -3.08 10.82
N VAL A 291 -9.90 -2.93 12.10
CA VAL A 291 -9.98 -4.03 13.05
C VAL A 291 -11.42 -4.51 13.13
N ASN A 292 -11.64 -5.73 12.70
CA ASN A 292 -12.92 -6.41 12.76
C ASN A 292 -12.95 -7.37 13.95
N LYS A 293 -14.14 -7.52 14.53
CA LYS A 293 -14.34 -8.46 15.61
C LYS A 293 -14.13 -9.86 15.07
N ARG A 294 -13.26 -10.63 15.72
CA ARG A 294 -13.25 -12.06 15.53
C ARG A 294 -14.57 -12.58 16.09
N TYR A 295 -15.55 -12.86 15.22
CA TYR A 295 -16.74 -13.60 15.62
C TYR A 295 -16.24 -14.96 16.09
N ARG A 296 -16.12 -15.11 17.41
CA ARG A 296 -15.68 -16.37 17.99
C ARG A 296 -16.69 -17.41 17.53
N ILE A 297 -16.17 -18.43 16.86
CA ILE A 297 -16.77 -19.76 16.68
C ILE A 297 -17.46 -20.23 17.99
N HIS A 298 -17.06 -19.70 19.16
CA HIS A 298 -17.72 -19.94 20.45
C HIS A 298 -19.15 -19.41 20.55
N MET A 299 -19.52 -18.30 19.90
CA MET A 299 -20.93 -17.85 19.85
C MET A 299 -21.74 -18.84 19.01
N MET A 300 -21.16 -19.31 17.90
CA MET A 300 -21.74 -20.40 17.10
C MET A 300 -21.84 -21.70 17.91
N TYR A 301 -20.84 -22.06 18.72
CA TYR A 301 -20.90 -23.23 19.62
C TYR A 301 -21.91 -23.04 20.74
N ILE A 302 -22.08 -21.83 21.29
CA ILE A 302 -23.11 -21.54 22.29
C ILE A 302 -24.50 -21.70 21.67
N VAL A 303 -24.74 -21.15 20.46
CA VAL A 303 -26.03 -21.31 19.78
C VAL A 303 -26.25 -22.76 19.35
N LEU A 304 -25.21 -23.47 18.89
CA LEU A 304 -25.28 -24.90 18.57
C LEU A 304 -25.59 -25.74 19.83
N PHE A 305 -24.88 -25.50 20.92
CA PHE A 305 -25.08 -26.20 22.19
C PHE A 305 -26.46 -25.92 22.77
N PHE A 306 -26.92 -24.66 22.74
CA PHE A 306 -28.26 -24.28 23.16
C PHE A 306 -29.34 -24.89 22.24
N GLY A 307 -29.09 -24.94 20.94
CA GLY A 307 -29.97 -25.60 19.96
C GLY A 307 -30.09 -27.11 20.21
N ILE A 308 -28.97 -27.79 20.49
CA ILE A 308 -28.95 -29.22 20.86
C ILE A 308 -29.66 -29.43 22.22
N PHE A 309 -29.40 -28.58 23.21
CA PHE A 309 -30.03 -28.65 24.53
C PHE A 309 -31.55 -28.53 24.47
N LEU A 310 -32.07 -27.63 23.61
CA LEU A 310 -33.50 -27.50 23.35
C LEU A 310 -34.07 -28.67 22.53
N ALA A 311 -33.33 -29.16 21.53
CA ALA A 311 -33.80 -30.24 20.66
C ALA A 311 -33.84 -31.62 21.35
N THR A 312 -32.95 -31.87 22.32
CA THR A 312 -32.84 -33.15 23.03
C THR A 312 -33.80 -33.30 24.21
N GLY A 313 -34.64 -32.29 24.50
CA GLY A 313 -35.64 -32.36 25.58
C GLY A 313 -35.07 -32.27 27.00
N LEU A 314 -33.75 -32.16 27.19
CA LEU A 314 -33.12 -31.96 28.50
C LEU A 314 -33.56 -30.66 29.19
N GLY A 315 -33.90 -29.62 28.42
CA GLY A 315 -34.49 -28.39 28.95
C GLY A 315 -35.92 -28.54 29.48
N GLN A 316 -36.70 -29.50 28.95
CA GLN A 316 -38.10 -29.71 29.38
C GLN A 316 -38.20 -30.34 30.78
N TYR A 317 -37.22 -31.16 31.17
CA TYR A 317 -37.16 -31.78 32.50
C TYR A 317 -36.81 -30.80 33.63
N TRP A 318 -36.16 -29.67 33.31
CA TRP A 318 -35.74 -28.66 34.30
C TRP A 318 -36.72 -27.49 34.46
N MET A 319 -37.68 -27.33 33.53
CA MET A 319 -38.71 -26.29 33.60
C MET A 319 -40.05 -26.90 34.06
N THR A 320 -40.15 -27.27 35.33
CA THR A 320 -41.37 -27.84 35.94
C THR A 320 -42.43 -26.80 36.31
N GLY A 321 -42.57 -25.73 35.50
CA GLY A 321 -43.64 -24.73 35.64
C GLY A 321 -44.34 -24.50 34.29
N ASP A 322 -45.53 -23.88 34.30
CA ASP A 322 -46.45 -23.71 33.16
C ASP A 322 -45.85 -23.14 31.84
N LEU A 323 -44.60 -22.71 31.83
CA LEU A 323 -43.86 -22.32 30.62
C LEU A 323 -43.29 -23.52 29.82
N GLY A 324 -43.16 -24.72 30.41
CA GLY A 324 -42.48 -25.88 29.80
C GLY A 324 -43.17 -26.46 28.57
N THR A 325 -44.44 -26.13 28.34
CA THR A 325 -45.25 -26.64 27.21
C THR A 325 -45.27 -25.73 25.98
N LEU A 326 -44.65 -24.54 26.04
CA LEU A 326 -44.81 -23.51 25.01
C LEU A 326 -43.66 -23.41 23.98
N LEU A 327 -42.53 -24.10 24.17
CA LEU A 327 -41.44 -24.10 23.19
C LEU A 327 -41.44 -25.41 22.39
N PRO A 328 -41.84 -25.38 21.10
CA PRO A 328 -41.92 -26.58 20.30
C PRO A 328 -40.50 -27.06 19.93
N THR A 329 -40.27 -28.37 20.08
CA THR A 329 -39.04 -29.08 19.67
C THR A 329 -38.65 -28.80 18.21
N SER A 330 -39.61 -28.44 17.36
CA SER A 330 -39.38 -27.99 15.98
C SER A 330 -38.50 -26.73 15.90
N LEU A 331 -38.60 -25.79 16.84
CA LEU A 331 -37.81 -24.55 16.82
C LEU A 331 -36.32 -24.83 17.04
N GLY A 332 -36.00 -25.75 17.96
CA GLY A 332 -34.62 -26.21 18.19
C GLY A 332 -34.03 -26.87 16.95
N SER A 333 -34.79 -27.74 16.29
CA SER A 333 -34.35 -28.41 15.05
C SER A 333 -34.10 -27.44 13.89
N VAL A 334 -34.90 -26.38 13.76
CA VAL A 334 -34.74 -25.33 12.74
C VAL A 334 -33.47 -24.51 13.00
N ILE A 335 -33.23 -24.11 14.26
CA ILE A 335 -32.01 -23.37 14.64
C ILE A 335 -30.75 -24.18 14.34
N VAL A 336 -30.73 -25.47 14.70
CA VAL A 336 -29.60 -26.37 14.40
C VAL A 336 -29.39 -26.53 12.90
N THR A 337 -30.47 -26.68 12.13
CA THR A 337 -30.39 -26.83 10.66
C THR A 337 -29.85 -25.58 9.98
N ILE A 338 -30.32 -24.38 10.37
CA ILE A 338 -29.83 -23.09 9.87
C ILE A 338 -28.34 -22.92 10.21
N LEU A 339 -27.92 -23.30 11.41
CA LEU A 339 -26.52 -23.26 11.84
C LEU A 339 -25.63 -24.19 11.03
N LEU A 340 -26.06 -25.45 10.81
CA LEU A 340 -25.31 -26.41 9.99
C LEU A 340 -25.20 -25.93 8.54
N TRP A 341 -26.27 -25.35 7.99
CA TRP A 341 -26.25 -24.75 6.66
C TRP A 341 -25.30 -23.54 6.58
N TYR A 342 -25.30 -22.67 7.58
CA TYR A 342 -24.38 -21.53 7.66
C TYR A 342 -22.91 -22.01 7.74
N ILE A 343 -22.62 -23.03 8.55
CA ILE A 343 -21.28 -23.65 8.66
C ILE A 343 -20.83 -24.24 7.31
N ALA A 344 -21.73 -24.95 6.61
CA ALA A 344 -21.43 -25.54 5.31
C ALA A 344 -21.18 -24.48 4.23
N SER A 345 -21.87 -23.34 4.32
CA SER A 345 -21.76 -22.24 3.36
C SER A 345 -20.51 -21.38 3.59
N TYR A 346 -20.01 -21.27 4.83
CA TYR A 346 -18.82 -20.49 5.16
C TYR A 346 -17.49 -21.20 4.83
N LYS A 347 -17.53 -22.49 4.50
CA LYS A 347 -16.37 -23.31 4.10
C LYS A 347 -16.16 -23.41 2.58
N ARG A 348 -17.00 -22.76 1.78
CA ARG A 348 -16.76 -22.50 0.35
C ARG A 348 -16.31 -21.08 0.19
#